data_AF-A0A2E2HMJ0-F1
#
_entry.id   AF-A0A2E2HMJ0-F1
#
_cell.length_a   1.000
_cell.length_b   1.000
_cell.length_c   1.000
_cell.angle_alpha   90.00
_cell.angle_beta   90.00
_cell.angle_gamma   90.00
#
_symmetry.space_group_name_H-M   'P 1'
#
loop_
_entity.id
_entity.type
_entity.pdbx_description
1 polymer ?
#
loop_
_entity_poly.entity_id
_entity_poly.type
_entity_poly.pdbx_seq_one_letter_code
_entity_poly.pdbx_strand_id
1 'polypeptide(L)'
;MRIGLVGKPNVGKSTFFAACTLIPVDIANYPFCTIEPNVGFSFIPSREPCPCGVLRKRLEEGRPTSFGHERGGSICSPRTGSCESFQRYVPCMLVDVAGLVPGASQGRGRGNAFLSDLAECDALIQVIDVAGTTDIEGNPTGIKATKEQAIEQALAEIDFLTNELDAWILGLVKDGWSRGARRIQAEGVKGFTQFLQERLSGLGATDAICQRSFDAFAQQHSDMTSPWDWTDDVLILLASSIRRHLFPIFVAGNKADLAPDGVLEHLQDVLPSFTPCSAETELALRQASKAGVITYIAGQPTFELNQDQSLNEAQKKGLTVLAERVQKLEGTGLIKLLDHVLFDELDRIVVYPVQDENQWTDGDGNVLPDAFVVQSGIHAKQVAYKVHSDLGDGFIKGVDGRTRRVVGAEHELSDGDVLRIHSK
;
A
#
# COMPACT_ATOMS: atom_id res chain seq x y z
N MET A 1 -8.96 -2.53 -0.51
CA MET A 1 -7.79 -1.97 0.18
C MET A 1 -7.19 -0.92 -0.73
N ARG A 2 -6.77 0.22 -0.19
CA ARG A 2 -6.28 1.40 -0.88
C ARG A 2 -5.08 1.99 -0.14
N ILE A 3 -4.00 2.27 -0.86
CA ILE A 3 -2.85 3.01 -0.34
C ILE A 3 -2.87 4.42 -0.93
N GLY A 4 -2.94 5.44 -0.07
CA GLY A 4 -2.97 6.83 -0.48
C GLY A 4 -1.56 7.40 -0.63
N LEU A 5 -1.24 8.00 -1.77
CA LEU A 5 0.00 8.76 -1.96
C LEU A 5 -0.26 10.22 -1.58
N VAL A 6 0.53 10.72 -0.62
CA VAL A 6 0.47 12.10 -0.12
C VAL A 6 1.85 12.75 -0.22
N GLY A 7 1.89 14.08 -0.26
CA GLY A 7 3.14 14.83 -0.39
C GLY A 7 2.88 16.20 -1.00
N LYS A 8 3.82 17.13 -0.81
CA LYS A 8 3.73 18.47 -1.39
C LYS A 8 3.94 18.42 -2.93
N PRO A 9 3.64 19.50 -3.67
CA PRO A 9 3.95 19.57 -5.09
C PRO A 9 5.44 19.34 -5.41
N ASN A 10 5.74 18.83 -6.62
CA ASN A 10 7.10 18.68 -7.18
C ASN A 10 8.09 17.77 -6.42
N VAL A 11 7.65 17.04 -5.40
CA VAL A 11 8.46 15.97 -4.76
C VAL A 11 8.49 14.68 -5.57
N GLY A 12 7.70 14.59 -6.63
CA GLY A 12 7.60 13.43 -7.51
C GLY A 12 6.48 12.44 -7.15
N LYS A 13 5.46 12.88 -6.39
CA LYS A 13 4.25 12.09 -6.09
C LYS A 13 3.56 11.55 -7.35
N SER A 14 3.24 12.41 -8.31
CA SER A 14 2.60 11.98 -9.57
C SER A 14 3.53 11.10 -10.43
N THR A 15 4.84 11.33 -10.37
CA THR A 15 5.84 10.44 -10.99
C THR A 15 5.83 9.07 -10.34
N PHE A 16 5.76 8.99 -9.00
CA PHE A 16 5.65 7.75 -8.24
C PHE A 16 4.38 6.99 -8.65
N PHE A 17 3.24 7.69 -8.68
CA PHE A 17 1.97 7.10 -9.11
C PHE A 17 2.05 6.52 -10.52
N ALA A 18 2.56 7.30 -11.49
CA ALA A 18 2.74 6.85 -12.87
C ALA A 18 3.72 5.67 -12.98
N ALA A 19 4.83 5.73 -12.24
CA ALA A 19 5.83 4.67 -12.19
C ALA A 19 5.23 3.37 -11.67
N CYS A 20 4.41 3.40 -10.63
CA CYS A 20 3.79 2.22 -10.03
C CYS A 20 2.67 1.61 -10.87
N THR A 21 1.90 2.44 -11.59
CA THR A 21 0.68 2.00 -12.27
C THR A 21 0.89 1.65 -13.74
N LEU A 22 1.92 2.20 -14.40
CA LEU A 22 2.13 2.09 -15.86
C LEU A 22 0.94 2.52 -16.75
N ILE A 23 -0.08 3.10 -16.14
CA ILE A 23 -1.25 3.65 -16.82
C ILE A 23 -0.85 5.07 -17.28
N PRO A 24 -0.85 5.39 -18.59
CA PRO A 24 -1.11 6.77 -18.99
C PRO A 24 -2.51 7.07 -18.47
N VAL A 25 -2.66 8.00 -17.53
CA VAL A 25 -3.93 8.26 -16.85
C VAL A 25 -5.07 8.44 -17.87
N ASP A 26 -5.83 7.37 -18.08
CA ASP A 26 -7.24 7.31 -18.49
C ASP A 26 -7.79 5.85 -18.44
N ILE A 27 -8.59 5.61 -17.40
CA ILE A 27 -9.72 4.69 -17.18
C ILE A 27 -9.80 3.43 -18.07
N ALA A 28 -9.33 2.29 -17.54
CA ALA A 28 -9.72 0.96 -18.01
C ALA A 28 -10.78 0.34 -17.08
N ASN A 29 -11.93 -0.06 -17.62
CA ASN A 29 -13.05 -0.66 -16.89
C ASN A 29 -12.65 -1.99 -16.22
N TYR A 30 -12.32 -1.94 -14.93
CA TYR A 30 -12.45 -3.11 -14.06
C TYR A 30 -13.93 -3.28 -13.72
N PRO A 31 -14.52 -4.48 -13.89
CA PRO A 31 -15.89 -4.70 -13.46
C PRO A 31 -15.94 -4.43 -11.95
N PHE A 32 -16.83 -3.52 -11.53
CA PHE A 32 -17.07 -3.05 -10.16
C PHE A 32 -16.31 -1.83 -9.61
N CYS A 33 -15.67 -0.99 -10.44
CA CYS A 33 -15.13 0.30 -9.95
C CYS A 33 -15.65 1.50 -10.76
N THR A 34 -16.31 2.44 -10.08
CA THR A 34 -16.47 3.82 -10.54
C THR A 34 -15.06 4.45 -10.49
N ILE A 35 -14.37 4.53 -11.63
CA ILE A 35 -12.98 5.02 -11.65
C ILE A 35 -13.00 6.54 -11.59
N GLU A 36 -12.65 7.07 -10.43
CA GLU A 36 -12.20 8.46 -10.30
C GLU A 36 -10.76 8.55 -10.84
N PRO A 37 -10.39 9.64 -11.54
CA PRO A 37 -9.13 9.77 -12.29
C PRO A 37 -7.83 9.68 -11.44
N ASN A 38 -7.94 9.59 -10.12
CA ASN A 38 -6.82 9.50 -9.18
C ASN A 38 -6.59 8.09 -8.63
N VAL A 39 -7.26 7.05 -9.14
CA VAL A 39 -7.07 5.67 -8.67
C VAL A 39 -6.38 4.82 -9.72
N GLY A 40 -5.36 4.06 -9.31
CA GLY A 40 -4.61 3.15 -10.18
C GLY A 40 -4.24 1.86 -9.46
N PHE A 41 -3.74 0.88 -10.21
CA PHE A 41 -3.26 -0.39 -9.66
C PHE A 41 -1.77 -0.53 -9.88
N SER A 42 -1.03 -0.79 -8.81
CA SER A 42 0.30 -1.39 -8.90
C SER A 42 0.20 -2.90 -8.76
N PHE A 43 1.24 -3.60 -9.19
CA PHE A 43 1.28 -5.06 -9.15
C PHE A 43 2.49 -5.50 -8.35
N ILE A 44 2.24 -6.07 -7.17
CA ILE A 44 3.25 -6.44 -6.19
C ILE A 44 3.46 -7.96 -6.27
N PRO A 45 4.72 -8.44 -6.31
CA PRO A 45 4.97 -9.87 -6.28
C PRO A 45 4.43 -10.50 -4.99
N SER A 46 3.79 -11.66 -5.09
CA SER A 46 3.42 -12.48 -3.93
C SER A 46 4.68 -12.98 -3.25
N ARG A 47 4.65 -13.07 -1.92
CA ARG A 47 5.75 -13.60 -1.11
C ARG A 47 5.89 -15.09 -1.29
N GLU A 48 4.77 -15.81 -1.26
CA GLU A 48 4.75 -17.21 -1.59
C GLU A 48 4.76 -17.44 -3.11
N PRO A 49 5.48 -18.46 -3.61
CA PRO A 49 5.38 -18.89 -5.00
C PRO A 49 3.93 -19.25 -5.35
N CYS A 50 3.51 -18.85 -6.54
CA CYS A 50 2.22 -19.18 -7.10
C CYS A 50 2.00 -20.70 -7.03
N PRO A 51 0.84 -21.16 -6.51
CA PRO A 51 0.54 -22.59 -6.42
C PRO A 51 0.64 -23.31 -7.77
N CYS A 52 0.50 -22.62 -8.91
CA CYS A 52 0.60 -23.23 -10.23
C CYS A 52 1.90 -24.03 -10.46
N GLY A 53 3.00 -23.72 -9.77
CA GLY A 53 4.23 -24.51 -9.83
C GLY A 53 4.08 -25.90 -9.19
N VAL A 54 3.36 -26.00 -8.07
CA VAL A 54 3.02 -27.28 -7.43
C VAL A 54 2.05 -28.07 -8.30
N LEU A 55 1.05 -27.39 -8.88
CA LEU A 55 0.11 -28.01 -9.81
C LEU A 55 0.81 -28.60 -11.03
N ARG A 56 1.73 -27.84 -11.64
CA ARG A 56 2.50 -28.27 -12.81
C ARG A 56 3.25 -29.57 -12.51
N LYS A 57 4.01 -29.61 -11.42
CA LYS A 57 4.73 -30.82 -10.98
C LYS A 57 3.78 -32.02 -10.83
N ARG A 58 2.64 -31.82 -10.14
CA ARG A 58 1.61 -32.85 -9.96
C ARG A 58 1.05 -33.37 -11.29
N LEU A 59 0.85 -32.49 -12.28
CA LEU A 59 0.30 -32.87 -13.59
C LEU A 59 1.35 -33.56 -14.48
N GLU A 60 2.62 -33.15 -14.41
CA GLU A 60 3.74 -33.77 -15.12
C GLU A 60 4.07 -35.18 -14.58
N GLU A 61 3.93 -35.41 -13.27
CA GLU A 61 4.09 -36.73 -12.65
C GLU A 61 2.94 -37.70 -13.03
N GLY A 62 1.72 -37.17 -13.22
CA GLY A 62 0.51 -37.97 -13.42
C GLY A 62 0.18 -38.29 -14.88
N ARG A 63 0.67 -37.50 -15.86
CA ARG A 63 0.43 -37.68 -17.29
C ARG A 63 1.60 -37.12 -18.12
N PRO A 64 1.86 -37.64 -19.34
CA PRO A 64 2.82 -37.06 -20.28
C PRO A 64 2.26 -35.78 -20.91
N THR A 65 1.99 -34.77 -20.08
CA THR A 65 1.53 -33.44 -20.51
C THR A 65 2.73 -32.53 -20.57
N SER A 66 3.15 -32.15 -21.78
CA SER A 66 4.23 -31.17 -21.96
C SER A 66 3.66 -29.76 -21.84
N PHE A 67 3.99 -29.06 -20.76
CA PHE A 67 3.70 -27.63 -20.64
C PHE A 67 4.80 -26.82 -21.31
N GLY A 68 4.41 -25.73 -21.96
CA GLY A 68 5.37 -24.75 -22.48
C GLY A 68 6.25 -24.16 -21.38
N HIS A 69 7.36 -23.55 -21.80
CA HIS A 69 8.25 -22.78 -20.92
C HIS A 69 7.90 -21.28 -20.91
N GLU A 70 6.80 -20.89 -21.54
CA GLU A 70 6.27 -19.52 -21.49
C GLU A 70 6.05 -19.08 -20.04
N ARG A 71 6.29 -17.78 -19.76
CA ARG A 71 6.19 -17.18 -18.42
C ARG A 71 6.97 -17.95 -17.34
N GLY A 72 8.18 -18.40 -17.68
CA GLY A 72 9.05 -19.16 -16.78
C GLY A 72 8.43 -20.49 -16.34
N GLY A 73 7.49 -21.02 -17.13
CA GLY A 73 6.79 -22.27 -16.86
C GLY A 73 5.50 -22.14 -16.06
N SER A 74 5.04 -20.93 -15.75
CA SER A 74 3.77 -20.68 -15.06
C SER A 74 2.57 -21.13 -15.89
N ILE A 75 1.70 -21.98 -15.31
CA ILE A 75 0.54 -22.55 -16.01
C ILE A 75 -0.80 -21.90 -15.64
N CYS A 76 -0.83 -20.97 -14.68
CA CYS A 76 -2.06 -20.27 -14.32
C CYS A 76 -2.49 -19.25 -15.38
N SER A 77 -3.77 -18.90 -15.41
CA SER A 77 -4.38 -17.91 -16.31
C SER A 77 -4.93 -16.74 -15.50
N PRO A 78 -4.09 -15.81 -15.00
CA PRO A 78 -4.53 -14.69 -14.17
C PRO A 78 -5.60 -13.85 -14.84
N ARG A 79 -6.73 -13.63 -14.16
CA ARG A 79 -7.74 -12.63 -14.53
C ARG A 79 -7.26 -11.22 -14.17
N THR A 80 -6.58 -11.10 -13.03
CA THR A 80 -5.97 -9.86 -12.55
C THR A 80 -4.47 -10.07 -12.32
N GLY A 81 -3.67 -9.09 -12.76
CA GLY A 81 -2.22 -9.12 -12.64
C GLY A 81 -1.56 -10.10 -13.60
N SER A 82 -0.41 -10.62 -13.21
CA SER A 82 0.39 -11.54 -14.03
C SER A 82 1.02 -12.64 -13.18
N CYS A 83 1.62 -13.63 -13.85
CA CYS A 83 2.43 -14.64 -13.18
C CYS A 83 3.63 -14.95 -14.07
N GLU A 84 4.83 -14.85 -13.53
CA GLU A 84 6.09 -15.07 -14.22
C GLU A 84 6.99 -15.94 -13.33
N SER A 85 7.56 -17.02 -13.88
CA SER A 85 8.43 -17.94 -13.13
C SER A 85 7.84 -18.42 -11.78
N PHE A 86 6.55 -18.77 -11.78
CA PHE A 86 5.78 -19.15 -10.59
C PHE A 86 5.70 -18.05 -9.52
N GLN A 87 5.91 -16.79 -9.86
CA GLN A 87 5.68 -15.66 -8.96
C GLN A 87 4.43 -14.90 -9.42
N ARG A 88 3.41 -14.81 -8.56
CA ARG A 88 2.17 -14.11 -8.87
C ARG A 88 2.35 -12.62 -8.60
N TYR A 89 1.87 -11.75 -9.47
CA TYR A 89 1.85 -10.32 -9.25
C TYR A 89 0.41 -9.90 -8.94
N VAL A 90 0.16 -9.52 -7.70
CA VAL A 90 -1.19 -9.23 -7.18
C VAL A 90 -1.48 -7.73 -7.20
N PRO A 91 -2.74 -7.33 -7.48
CA PRO A 91 -3.10 -5.92 -7.56
C PRO A 91 -3.06 -5.26 -6.19
N CYS A 92 -2.42 -4.09 -6.12
CA CYS A 92 -2.46 -3.17 -4.99
C CYS A 92 -3.01 -1.83 -5.49
N MET A 93 -4.15 -1.40 -4.94
CA MET A 93 -4.79 -0.15 -5.36
C MET A 93 -4.05 1.04 -4.75
N LEU A 94 -3.66 1.99 -5.60
CA LEU A 94 -3.05 3.26 -5.22
C LEU A 94 -4.01 4.40 -5.51
N VAL A 95 -4.04 5.38 -4.61
CA VAL A 95 -4.84 6.60 -4.74
C VAL A 95 -3.90 7.78 -4.73
N ASP A 96 -3.92 8.61 -5.77
CA ASP A 96 -3.17 9.87 -5.78
C ASP A 96 -3.96 10.95 -5.04
N VAL A 97 -3.62 11.16 -3.77
CA VAL A 97 -4.33 12.13 -2.93
C VAL A 97 -3.83 13.53 -3.27
N ALA A 98 -4.74 14.49 -3.40
CA ALA A 98 -4.36 15.89 -3.65
C ALA A 98 -3.45 16.41 -2.52
N GLY A 99 -2.47 17.26 -2.85
CA GLY A 99 -1.56 17.80 -1.83
C GLY A 99 -2.28 18.69 -0.81
N LEU A 100 -1.90 18.58 0.47
CA LEU A 100 -2.28 19.54 1.49
C LEU A 100 -1.53 20.86 1.31
N VAL A 101 -2.23 21.96 1.49
CA VAL A 101 -1.63 23.30 1.60
C VAL A 101 -1.60 23.75 3.06
N PRO A 102 -0.62 24.57 3.47
CA PRO A 102 -0.55 25.10 4.84
C PRO A 102 -1.86 25.75 5.29
N GLY A 103 -2.33 25.38 6.48
CA GLY A 103 -3.57 25.89 7.06
C GLY A 103 -4.85 25.25 6.50
N ALA A 104 -4.75 24.10 5.83
CA ALA A 104 -5.91 23.33 5.39
C ALA A 104 -6.84 22.94 6.54
N SER A 105 -6.27 22.62 7.71
CA SER A 105 -7.01 22.35 8.95
C SER A 105 -7.86 23.54 9.45
N GLN A 106 -7.51 24.77 9.06
CA GLN A 106 -8.23 26.01 9.42
C GLN A 106 -9.27 26.42 8.36
N GLY A 107 -9.60 25.53 7.41
CA GLY A 107 -10.60 25.78 6.36
C GLY A 107 -10.07 26.49 5.12
N ARG A 108 -8.75 26.62 4.94
CA ARG A 108 -8.16 27.07 3.68
C ARG A 108 -8.13 25.93 2.65
N GLY A 109 -8.88 26.05 1.56
CA GLY A 109 -8.80 25.11 0.42
C GLY A 109 -9.79 23.94 0.48
N ARG A 110 -9.41 22.79 -0.11
CA ARG A 110 -10.25 21.59 -0.29
C ARG A 110 -10.19 20.60 0.88
N GLY A 111 -10.05 21.08 2.13
CA GLY A 111 -9.76 20.25 3.30
C GLY A 111 -10.67 19.02 3.47
N ASN A 112 -12.00 19.19 3.45
CA ASN A 112 -12.94 18.07 3.65
C ASN A 112 -12.90 17.01 2.54
N ALA A 113 -12.62 17.41 1.29
CA ALA A 113 -12.49 16.45 0.19
C ALA A 113 -11.19 15.64 0.33
N PHE A 114 -10.08 16.31 0.65
CA PHE A 114 -8.81 15.66 0.95
C PHE A 114 -8.94 14.61 2.06
N LEU A 115 -9.67 14.93 3.13
CA LEU A 115 -9.88 14.02 4.25
C LEU A 115 -10.79 12.85 3.90
N SER A 116 -11.76 13.07 3.02
CA SER A 116 -12.58 11.98 2.47
C SER A 116 -11.71 11.02 1.68
N ASP A 117 -10.80 11.52 0.85
CA ASP A 117 -9.86 10.69 0.08
C ASP A 117 -8.93 9.89 1.01
N LEU A 118 -8.46 10.50 2.11
CA LEU A 118 -7.66 9.81 3.12
C LEU A 118 -8.45 8.74 3.88
N ALA A 119 -9.71 9.03 4.25
CA ALA A 119 -10.59 8.14 4.99
C ALA A 119 -10.86 6.82 4.24
N GLU A 120 -10.74 6.85 2.91
CA GLU A 120 -10.89 5.67 2.07
C GLU A 120 -9.61 4.82 1.95
N CYS A 121 -8.48 5.30 2.48
CA CYS A 121 -7.19 4.62 2.43
C CYS A 121 -6.92 3.82 3.71
N ASP A 122 -6.37 2.60 3.57
CA ASP A 122 -5.95 1.77 4.70
C ASP A 122 -4.56 2.19 5.23
N ALA A 123 -3.73 2.79 4.38
CA ALA A 123 -2.41 3.31 4.70
C ALA A 123 -2.05 4.48 3.79
N LEU A 124 -1.13 5.32 4.23
CA LEU A 124 -0.60 6.45 3.47
C LEU A 124 0.89 6.28 3.20
N ILE A 125 1.33 6.63 2.00
CA ILE A 125 2.74 6.82 1.65
C ILE A 125 2.97 8.31 1.44
N GLN A 126 3.73 8.92 2.34
CA GLN A 126 4.21 10.29 2.19
C GLN A 126 5.46 10.31 1.32
N VAL A 127 5.32 10.83 0.11
CA VAL A 127 6.43 11.07 -0.82
C VAL A 127 7.08 12.39 -0.45
N ILE A 128 8.36 12.35 -0.09
CA ILE A 128 9.16 13.54 0.28
C ILE A 128 10.38 13.71 -0.65
N ASP A 129 10.92 14.92 -0.71
CA ASP A 129 12.13 15.23 -1.47
C ASP A 129 13.39 15.14 -0.59
N VAL A 130 14.15 14.05 -0.73
CA VAL A 130 15.40 13.86 0.03
C VAL A 130 16.64 14.50 -0.62
N ALA A 131 16.48 15.05 -1.83
CA ALA A 131 17.55 15.77 -2.51
C ALA A 131 17.59 17.25 -2.15
N GLY A 132 16.62 17.74 -1.36
CA GLY A 132 16.53 19.13 -0.93
C GLY A 132 16.32 20.11 -2.11
N THR A 133 15.63 19.65 -3.16
CA THR A 133 15.46 20.44 -4.39
C THR A 133 14.22 21.33 -4.39
N THR A 134 13.40 21.25 -3.33
CA THR A 134 12.12 21.96 -3.21
C THR A 134 11.96 22.61 -1.83
N ASP A 135 11.33 23.78 -1.78
CA ASP A 135 10.95 24.44 -0.52
C ASP A 135 9.72 23.78 0.13
N ILE A 136 9.23 24.31 1.26
CA ILE A 136 8.09 23.75 1.99
C ILE A 136 6.76 23.81 1.22
N GLU A 137 6.63 24.71 0.25
CA GLU A 137 5.46 24.81 -0.64
C GLU A 137 5.60 23.92 -1.89
N GLY A 138 6.77 23.31 -2.08
CA GLY A 138 7.08 22.47 -3.23
C GLY A 138 7.67 23.25 -4.41
N ASN A 139 8.09 24.51 -4.25
CA ASN A 139 8.72 25.25 -5.34
C ASN A 139 10.17 24.81 -5.51
N PRO A 140 10.65 24.59 -6.76
CA PRO A 140 12.03 24.24 -7.00
C PRO A 140 12.99 25.36 -6.56
N THR A 141 14.00 25.01 -5.76
CA THR A 141 14.99 25.98 -5.26
C THR A 141 16.08 26.29 -6.28
N GLY A 142 16.30 25.39 -7.26
CA GLY A 142 17.33 25.52 -8.29
C GLY A 142 18.78 25.38 -7.78
N ILE A 143 18.97 25.11 -6.50
CA ILE A 143 20.27 25.00 -5.82
C ILE A 143 20.42 23.58 -5.31
N LYS A 144 21.63 23.01 -5.42
CA LYS A 144 21.95 21.74 -4.77
C LYS A 144 22.05 21.97 -3.26
N ALA A 145 21.17 21.33 -2.49
CA ALA A 145 21.21 21.39 -1.04
C ALA A 145 22.50 20.74 -0.49
N THR A 146 23.01 21.25 0.62
CA THR A 146 23.98 20.51 1.43
C THR A 146 23.30 19.33 2.13
N LYS A 147 24.09 18.41 2.69
CA LYS A 147 23.58 17.28 3.48
C LYS A 147 22.64 17.77 4.59
N GLU A 148 23.06 18.76 5.36
CA GLU A 148 22.32 19.28 6.50
C GLU A 148 21.00 19.92 6.07
N GLN A 149 21.03 20.70 4.99
CA GLN A 149 19.84 21.34 4.43
C GLN A 149 18.83 20.32 3.91
N ALA A 150 19.29 19.28 3.21
CA ALA A 150 18.42 18.23 2.69
C ALA A 150 17.73 17.45 3.82
N ILE A 151 18.46 17.14 4.90
CA ILE A 151 17.91 16.48 6.09
C ILE A 151 16.87 17.38 6.77
N GLU A 152 17.21 18.64 7.04
CA GLU A 152 16.30 19.59 7.71
C GLU A 152 14.99 19.75 6.92
N GLN A 153 15.09 19.91 5.60
CA GLN A 153 13.92 20.04 4.72
C GLN A 153 13.07 18.77 4.68
N ALA A 154 13.69 17.59 4.60
CA ALA A 154 12.99 16.31 4.61
C ALA A 154 12.21 16.09 5.91
N LEU A 155 12.82 16.36 7.06
CA LEU A 155 12.17 16.23 8.37
C LEU A 155 11.03 17.25 8.55
N ALA A 156 11.26 18.50 8.17
CA ALA A 156 10.23 19.53 8.23
C ALA A 156 9.00 19.20 7.36
N GLU A 157 9.19 18.53 6.22
CA GLU A 157 8.10 18.08 5.36
C GLU A 157 7.27 16.95 5.99
N ILE A 158 7.93 16.00 6.66
CA ILE A 158 7.25 14.93 7.42
C ILE A 158 6.43 15.53 8.56
N ASP A 159 7.06 16.41 9.34
CA ASP A 159 6.42 17.07 10.48
C ASP A 159 5.24 17.93 10.04
N PHE A 160 5.31 18.58 8.89
CA PHE A 160 4.20 19.39 8.36
C PHE A 160 2.92 18.56 8.17
N LEU A 161 3.01 17.41 7.50
CA LEU A 161 1.83 16.57 7.26
C LEU A 161 1.25 16.02 8.56
N THR A 162 2.12 15.49 9.42
CA THR A 162 1.69 14.88 10.69
C THR A 162 1.05 15.90 11.62
N ASN A 163 1.61 17.10 11.73
CA ASN A 163 1.05 18.19 12.53
C ASN A 163 -0.29 18.69 11.98
N GLU A 164 -0.48 18.80 10.67
CA GLU A 164 -1.77 19.22 10.08
C GLU A 164 -2.87 18.17 10.34
N LEU A 165 -2.56 16.88 10.20
CA LEU A 165 -3.52 15.80 10.51
C LEU A 165 -3.86 15.76 12.01
N ASP A 166 -2.86 15.89 12.88
CA ASP A 166 -3.05 15.90 14.33
C ASP A 166 -3.88 17.12 14.77
N ALA A 167 -3.59 18.32 14.24
CA ALA A 167 -4.36 19.53 14.51
C ALA A 167 -5.81 19.43 14.03
N TRP A 168 -6.05 18.77 12.90
CA TRP A 168 -7.38 18.60 12.38
C TRP A 168 -8.20 17.59 13.20
N ILE A 169 -7.63 16.44 13.56
CA ILE A 169 -8.26 15.46 14.47
C ILE A 169 -8.53 16.11 15.82
N LEU A 170 -7.60 16.91 16.33
CA LEU A 170 -7.80 17.70 17.55
C LEU A 170 -9.02 18.61 17.44
N GLY A 171 -9.18 19.31 16.31
CA GLY A 171 -10.35 20.15 16.06
C GLY A 171 -11.67 19.37 16.16
N LEU A 172 -11.73 18.18 15.57
CA LEU A 172 -12.90 17.30 15.66
C LEU A 172 -13.16 16.78 17.07
N VAL A 173 -12.10 16.41 17.79
CA VAL A 173 -12.20 15.91 19.17
C VAL A 173 -12.61 17.02 20.13
N LYS A 174 -12.09 18.24 19.94
CA LYS A 174 -12.46 19.42 20.75
C LYS A 174 -13.92 19.80 20.55
N ASP A 175 -14.46 19.62 19.34
CA ASP A 175 -15.87 19.83 19.10
C ASP A 175 -16.71 18.84 19.93
N GLY A 176 -17.39 19.35 20.96
CA GLY A 176 -18.17 18.54 21.89
C GLY A 176 -17.38 17.79 22.96
N TRP A 177 -16.10 18.09 23.15
CA TRP A 177 -15.27 17.47 24.21
C TRP A 177 -15.90 17.58 25.59
N SER A 178 -16.50 18.73 25.94
CA SER A 178 -17.13 18.91 27.26
C SER A 178 -18.22 17.86 27.55
N ARG A 179 -19.04 17.49 26.56
CA ARG A 179 -20.02 16.41 26.73
C ARG A 179 -19.35 15.04 26.70
N GLY A 180 -18.38 14.85 25.81
CA GLY A 180 -17.58 13.62 25.71
C GLY A 180 -16.89 13.27 27.02
N ALA A 181 -16.18 14.22 27.63
CA ALA A 181 -15.44 14.04 28.88
C ALA A 181 -16.32 13.54 30.03
N ARG A 182 -17.55 14.07 30.18
CA ARG A 182 -18.52 13.57 31.19
C ARG A 182 -18.93 12.14 30.93
N ARG A 183 -19.18 11.78 29.67
CA ARG A 183 -19.53 10.42 29.26
C ARG A 183 -18.38 9.46 29.51
N ILE A 184 -17.17 9.84 29.13
CA ILE A 184 -15.95 9.05 29.38
C ILE A 184 -15.76 8.84 30.89
N GLN A 185 -15.98 9.86 31.70
CA GLN A 185 -15.88 9.73 33.16
C GLN A 185 -16.92 8.77 33.75
N ALA A 186 -18.13 8.73 33.20
CA ALA A 186 -19.22 7.87 33.68
C ALA A 186 -19.13 6.42 33.16
N GLU A 187 -18.74 6.24 31.90
CA GLU A 187 -18.80 4.96 31.18
C GLU A 187 -17.41 4.34 30.92
N GLY A 188 -16.34 5.06 31.31
CA GLY A 188 -14.95 4.65 31.10
C GLY A 188 -14.61 4.52 29.61
N VAL A 189 -13.88 3.45 29.28
CA VAL A 189 -13.41 3.13 27.92
C VAL A 189 -14.56 3.07 26.92
N LYS A 190 -15.71 2.53 27.32
CA LYS A 190 -16.88 2.44 26.44
C LYS A 190 -17.42 3.81 26.04
N GLY A 191 -17.46 4.76 26.98
CA GLY A 191 -17.85 6.14 26.69
C GLY A 191 -16.86 6.84 25.76
N PHE A 192 -15.58 6.48 25.90
CA PHE A 192 -14.51 6.99 25.05
C PHE A 192 -14.59 6.51 23.62
N THR A 193 -14.71 5.19 23.40
CA THR A 193 -14.80 4.64 22.05
C THR A 193 -16.03 5.14 21.32
N GLN A 194 -17.18 5.21 22.00
CA GLN A 194 -18.42 5.75 21.42
C GLN A 194 -18.30 7.23 21.07
N PHE A 195 -17.68 8.05 21.94
CA PHE A 195 -17.44 9.46 21.64
C PHE A 195 -16.55 9.65 20.41
N LEU A 196 -15.43 8.92 20.34
CA LEU A 196 -14.52 9.02 19.19
C LEU A 196 -15.19 8.52 17.90
N GLN A 197 -15.94 7.42 17.97
CA GLN A 197 -16.66 6.90 16.81
C GLN A 197 -17.67 7.91 16.28
N GLU A 198 -18.45 8.56 17.15
CA GLU A 198 -19.39 9.62 16.76
C GLU A 198 -18.70 10.81 16.09
N ARG A 199 -17.46 11.13 16.49
CA ARG A 199 -16.70 12.28 15.99
C ARG A 199 -15.89 12.00 14.73
N LEU A 200 -15.42 10.76 14.60
CA LEU A 200 -14.41 10.38 13.61
C LEU A 200 -14.91 9.31 12.63
N SER A 201 -16.19 8.91 12.67
CA SER A 201 -16.75 7.93 11.72
C SER A 201 -16.59 8.38 10.27
N GLY A 202 -16.68 9.69 10.02
CA GLY A 202 -16.44 10.29 8.69
C GLY A 202 -15.01 10.11 8.18
N LEU A 203 -14.09 9.63 9.02
CA LEU A 203 -12.71 9.30 8.68
C LEU A 203 -12.42 7.80 8.63
N GLY A 204 -13.45 6.97 8.70
CA GLY A 204 -13.26 5.52 8.78
C GLY A 204 -12.90 5.02 10.19
N ALA A 205 -13.09 5.82 11.25
CA ALA A 205 -12.89 5.35 12.62
C ALA A 205 -13.86 4.20 12.95
N THR A 206 -13.30 3.05 13.31
CA THR A 206 -14.04 1.89 13.82
C THR A 206 -13.83 1.75 15.32
N ASP A 207 -14.71 1.00 15.99
CA ASP A 207 -14.55 0.71 17.43
C ASP A 207 -13.18 0.10 17.76
N ALA A 208 -12.69 -0.78 16.89
CA ALA A 208 -11.38 -1.40 17.04
C ALA A 208 -10.24 -0.38 16.94
N ILE A 209 -10.34 0.60 16.02
CA ILE A 209 -9.34 1.68 15.90
C ILE A 209 -9.40 2.57 17.14
N CYS A 210 -10.58 3.02 17.55
CA CYS A 210 -10.75 3.89 18.72
C CYS A 210 -10.22 3.24 19.99
N GLN A 211 -10.48 1.94 20.18
CA GLN A 211 -9.96 1.17 21.31
C GLN A 211 -8.43 1.10 21.29
N ARG A 212 -7.83 0.70 20.17
CA ARG A 212 -6.35 0.63 20.05
C ARG A 212 -5.68 1.98 20.26
N SER A 213 -6.25 3.05 19.71
CA SER A 213 -5.75 4.41 19.91
C SER A 213 -5.78 4.83 21.37
N PHE A 214 -6.86 4.48 22.09
CA PHE A 214 -6.97 4.75 23.51
C PHE A 214 -5.97 3.94 24.34
N ASP A 215 -5.86 2.64 24.07
CA ASP A 215 -4.95 1.76 24.81
C ASP A 215 -3.48 2.19 24.62
N ALA A 216 -3.08 2.51 23.39
CA ALA A 216 -1.74 3.02 23.09
C ALA A 216 -1.46 4.36 23.80
N PHE A 217 -2.45 5.25 23.83
CA PHE A 217 -2.35 6.52 24.52
C PHE A 217 -2.25 6.35 26.05
N ALA A 218 -3.13 5.53 26.64
CA ALA A 218 -3.15 5.28 28.08
C ALA A 218 -1.88 4.58 28.58
N GLN A 219 -1.29 3.69 27.79
CA GLN A 219 -0.02 3.05 28.12
C GLN A 219 1.15 4.03 28.17
N GLN A 220 1.19 5.02 27.26
CA GLN A 220 2.23 6.05 27.23
C GLN A 220 2.03 7.14 28.27
N HIS A 221 0.82 7.23 28.84
CA HIS A 221 0.44 8.29 29.74
C HIS A 221 -0.39 7.77 30.93
N SER A 222 0.25 7.00 31.82
CA SER A 222 -0.40 6.38 32.99
C SER A 222 -0.87 7.39 34.05
N ASP A 223 -0.25 8.56 34.11
CA ASP A 223 -0.42 9.54 35.20
C ASP A 223 -1.43 10.64 34.87
N MET A 224 -2.45 10.32 34.05
CA MET A 224 -3.42 11.30 33.59
C MET A 224 -4.51 11.58 34.63
N THR A 225 -4.89 12.86 34.70
CA THR A 225 -6.04 13.35 35.47
C THR A 225 -7.35 12.87 34.83
N SER A 226 -8.48 13.19 35.46
CA SER A 226 -9.80 12.93 34.87
C SER A 226 -9.89 13.55 33.47
N PRO A 227 -10.53 12.91 32.48
CA PRO A 227 -10.70 13.44 31.12
C PRO A 227 -11.28 14.86 31.05
N TRP A 228 -12.03 15.27 32.07
CA TRP A 228 -12.56 16.62 32.20
C TRP A 228 -11.46 17.68 32.39
N ASP A 229 -10.35 17.31 33.01
CA ASP A 229 -9.22 18.19 33.35
C ASP A 229 -8.09 18.13 32.33
N TRP A 230 -8.27 17.40 31.22
CA TRP A 230 -7.27 17.28 30.18
C TRP A 230 -7.04 18.61 29.49
N THR A 231 -5.77 19.03 29.45
CA THR A 231 -5.33 20.25 28.77
C THR A 231 -5.27 20.04 27.26
N ASP A 232 -5.10 21.14 26.53
CA ASP A 232 -4.89 21.08 25.08
C ASP A 232 -3.69 20.22 24.68
N ASP A 233 -2.61 20.23 25.47
CA ASP A 233 -1.41 19.41 25.22
C ASP A 233 -1.73 17.91 25.31
N VAL A 234 -2.56 17.52 26.29
CA VAL A 234 -3.03 16.15 26.45
C VAL A 234 -3.91 15.73 25.26
N LEU A 235 -4.78 16.63 24.80
CA LEU A 235 -5.63 16.36 23.64
C LEU A 235 -4.84 16.29 22.33
N ILE A 236 -3.74 17.05 22.19
CA ILE A 236 -2.81 16.93 21.06
C ILE A 236 -2.18 15.54 21.04
N LEU A 237 -1.67 15.07 22.18
CA LEU A 237 -1.09 13.73 22.29
C LEU A 237 -2.11 12.63 21.97
N LEU A 238 -3.37 12.82 22.39
CA LEU A 238 -4.45 11.91 22.02
C LEU A 238 -4.71 11.93 20.52
N ALA A 239 -4.80 13.12 19.90
CA ALA A 239 -5.00 13.27 18.47
C ALA A 239 -3.87 12.59 17.69
N SER A 240 -2.61 12.76 18.11
CA SER A 240 -1.46 12.07 17.54
C SER A 240 -1.55 10.55 17.67
N SER A 241 -2.05 10.02 18.79
CA SER A 241 -2.26 8.58 18.97
C SER A 241 -3.36 8.05 18.04
N ILE A 242 -4.47 8.78 17.94
CA ILE A 242 -5.58 8.46 17.03
C ILE A 242 -5.10 8.44 15.57
N ARG A 243 -4.37 9.48 15.16
CA ARG A 243 -3.84 9.62 13.79
C ARG A 243 -2.92 8.46 13.41
N ARG A 244 -2.07 7.97 14.31
CA ARG A 244 -1.21 6.79 14.04
C ARG A 244 -2.00 5.54 13.64
N HIS A 245 -3.22 5.39 14.14
CA HIS A 245 -4.07 4.23 13.88
C HIS A 245 -5.10 4.45 12.77
N LEU A 246 -5.59 5.69 12.59
CA LEU A 246 -6.47 6.05 11.47
C LEU A 246 -5.70 6.15 10.16
N PHE A 247 -4.52 6.77 10.21
CA PHE A 247 -3.67 7.06 9.07
C PHE A 247 -2.24 6.61 9.36
N PRO A 248 -1.94 5.30 9.27
CA PRO A 248 -0.57 4.83 9.25
C PRO A 248 0.18 5.48 8.08
N ILE A 249 1.30 6.15 8.35
CA ILE A 249 2.08 6.88 7.34
C ILE A 249 3.46 6.23 7.20
N PHE A 250 3.79 5.87 5.96
CA PHE A 250 5.09 5.38 5.53
C PHE A 250 5.78 6.43 4.68
N VAL A 251 7.09 6.58 4.79
CA VAL A 251 7.82 7.66 4.11
C VAL A 251 8.58 7.11 2.90
N ALA A 252 8.21 7.59 1.72
CA ALA A 252 8.96 7.39 0.49
C ALA A 252 9.94 8.56 0.31
N GLY A 253 11.21 8.34 0.64
CA GLY A 253 12.29 9.30 0.41
C GLY A 253 12.64 9.41 -1.06
N ASN A 254 11.88 10.17 -1.83
CA ASN A 254 12.02 10.24 -3.28
C ASN A 254 13.16 11.15 -3.73
N LYS A 255 13.60 10.97 -4.97
CA LYS A 255 14.83 11.57 -5.55
C LYS A 255 16.09 11.12 -4.82
N ALA A 256 16.08 9.92 -4.26
CA ALA A 256 17.23 9.34 -3.55
C ALA A 256 18.48 9.22 -4.42
N ASP A 257 18.31 9.07 -5.74
CA ASP A 257 19.41 9.06 -6.71
C ASP A 257 20.13 10.42 -6.85
N LEU A 258 19.48 11.50 -6.43
CA LEU A 258 20.02 12.86 -6.45
C LEU A 258 20.42 13.37 -5.05
N ALA A 259 20.18 12.58 -4.00
CA ALA A 259 20.44 12.98 -2.63
C ALA A 259 21.95 13.17 -2.37
N PRO A 260 22.34 14.20 -1.59
CA PRO A 260 23.71 14.33 -1.10
C PRO A 260 24.15 13.10 -0.29
N ASP A 261 25.44 12.78 -0.35
CA ASP A 261 25.98 11.63 0.35
C ASP A 261 25.76 11.73 1.88
N GLY A 262 25.33 10.64 2.51
CA GLY A 262 25.07 10.60 3.95
C GLY A 262 23.65 11.04 4.37
N VAL A 263 22.81 11.54 3.46
CA VAL A 263 21.42 11.93 3.77
C VAL A 263 20.54 10.70 3.98
N LEU A 264 20.63 9.71 3.08
CA LEU A 264 19.79 8.52 3.13
C LEU A 264 20.05 7.70 4.38
N GLU A 265 21.33 7.52 4.73
CA GLU A 265 21.78 6.81 5.93
C GLU A 265 21.26 7.50 7.19
N HIS A 266 21.36 8.83 7.26
CA HIS A 266 20.85 9.58 8.39
C HIS A 266 19.33 9.47 8.53
N LEU A 267 18.58 9.58 7.43
CA LEU A 267 17.13 9.46 7.46
C LEU A 267 16.68 8.05 7.84
N GLN A 268 17.38 7.01 7.40
CA GLN A 268 17.13 5.63 7.83
C GLN A 268 17.37 5.41 9.33
N ASP A 269 18.38 6.08 9.91
CA ASP A 269 18.68 5.97 11.34
C ASP A 269 17.62 6.65 12.23
N VAL A 270 17.06 7.77 11.77
CA VAL A 270 16.13 8.58 12.59
C VAL A 270 14.65 8.32 12.30
N LEU A 271 14.32 7.73 11.14
CA LEU A 271 12.94 7.44 10.74
C LEU A 271 12.71 5.93 10.63
N PRO A 272 11.86 5.33 11.49
CA PRO A 272 11.64 3.88 11.48
C PRO A 272 10.92 3.38 10.22
N SER A 273 10.13 4.22 9.56
CA SER A 273 9.29 3.86 8.41
C SER A 273 9.72 4.60 7.14
N PHE A 274 11.03 4.65 6.85
CA PHE A 274 11.59 5.35 5.70
C PHE A 274 12.16 4.38 4.65
N THR A 275 11.79 4.59 3.39
CA THR A 275 12.36 3.85 2.24
C THR A 275 12.89 4.83 1.18
N PRO A 276 14.19 4.78 0.83
CA PRO A 276 14.73 5.59 -0.26
C PRO A 276 14.11 5.15 -1.59
N CYS A 277 13.68 6.11 -2.39
CA CYS A 277 12.94 5.89 -3.62
C CYS A 277 13.48 6.74 -4.78
N SER A 278 13.41 6.22 -6.00
CA SER A 278 13.65 6.98 -7.23
C SER A 278 12.54 6.73 -8.24
N ALA A 279 11.47 7.52 -8.13
CA ALA A 279 10.29 7.40 -8.99
C ALA A 279 10.59 7.68 -10.47
N GLU A 280 11.46 8.66 -10.76
CA GLU A 280 11.85 8.99 -12.13
C GLU A 280 12.64 7.86 -12.78
N THR A 281 13.56 7.24 -12.02
CA THR A 281 14.34 6.08 -12.49
C THR A 281 13.42 4.89 -12.77
N GLU A 282 12.49 4.56 -11.86
CA GLU A 282 11.51 3.49 -12.07
C GLU A 282 10.64 3.76 -13.32
N LEU A 283 10.10 4.98 -13.45
CA LEU A 283 9.28 5.35 -14.60
C LEU A 283 10.04 5.17 -15.92
N ALA A 284 11.29 5.63 -15.98
CA ALA A 284 12.13 5.51 -17.17
C ALA A 284 12.41 4.05 -17.54
N LEU A 285 12.74 3.19 -16.57
CA LEU A 285 12.97 1.77 -16.80
C LEU A 285 11.72 1.06 -17.31
N ARG A 286 10.56 1.32 -16.68
CA ARG A 286 9.31 0.68 -17.10
C ARG A 286 8.85 1.17 -18.47
N GLN A 287 9.07 2.45 -18.81
CA GLN A 287 8.82 2.97 -20.16
C GLN A 287 9.76 2.34 -21.19
N ALA A 288 11.05 2.22 -20.89
CA ALA A 288 12.02 1.55 -21.76
C ALA A 288 11.66 0.07 -21.98
N SER A 289 11.17 -0.61 -20.94
CA SER A 289 10.74 -2.00 -21.06
C SER A 289 9.46 -2.14 -21.88
N LYS A 290 8.49 -1.25 -21.68
CA LYS A 290 7.27 -1.17 -22.50
C LYS A 290 7.58 -0.88 -23.98
N ALA A 291 8.61 -0.09 -24.25
CA ALA A 291 9.09 0.17 -25.60
C ALA A 291 9.88 -0.99 -26.22
N GLY A 292 10.09 -2.09 -25.49
CA GLY A 292 10.85 -3.26 -25.95
C GLY A 292 12.36 -3.03 -26.04
N VAL A 293 12.87 -1.97 -25.41
CA VAL A 293 14.30 -1.66 -25.38
C VAL A 293 15.04 -2.55 -24.39
N ILE A 294 14.42 -2.79 -23.23
CA ILE A 294 14.99 -3.59 -22.14
C ILE A 294 13.99 -4.63 -21.62
N THR A 295 14.50 -5.69 -21.03
CA THR A 295 13.75 -6.59 -20.16
C THR A 295 14.00 -6.15 -18.72
N TYR A 296 12.95 -5.67 -18.05
CA TYR A 296 13.03 -5.16 -16.68
C TYR A 296 11.84 -5.66 -15.86
N ILE A 297 12.13 -6.17 -14.67
CA ILE A 297 11.12 -6.50 -13.67
C ILE A 297 11.11 -5.38 -12.63
N ALA A 298 9.95 -4.80 -12.38
CA ALA A 298 9.79 -3.64 -11.50
C ALA A 298 10.43 -3.88 -10.12
N GLY A 299 11.21 -2.90 -9.65
CA GLY A 299 11.93 -2.98 -8.37
C GLY A 299 13.23 -3.79 -8.38
N GLN A 300 13.58 -4.50 -9.45
CA GLN A 300 14.86 -5.23 -9.52
C GLN A 300 16.06 -4.27 -9.62
N PRO A 301 17.24 -4.69 -9.12
CA PRO A 301 18.46 -3.88 -9.17
C PRO A 301 19.13 -3.89 -10.56
N THR A 302 18.63 -4.69 -11.50
CA THR A 302 19.23 -4.90 -12.83
C THR A 302 18.17 -5.03 -13.92
N PHE A 303 18.58 -4.76 -15.15
CA PHE A 303 17.78 -4.97 -16.36
C PHE A 303 18.67 -5.49 -17.49
N GLU A 304 18.07 -6.14 -18.48
CA GLU A 304 18.78 -6.69 -19.63
C GLU A 304 18.44 -5.91 -20.91
N LEU A 305 19.44 -5.68 -21.77
CA LEU A 305 19.23 -5.08 -23.09
C LEU A 305 18.72 -6.13 -24.07
N ASN A 306 17.69 -5.80 -24.84
CA ASN A 306 17.21 -6.68 -25.89
C ASN A 306 18.16 -6.62 -27.11
N GLN A 307 18.63 -7.78 -27.58
CA GLN A 307 19.76 -7.91 -28.52
C GLN A 307 19.53 -7.29 -29.91
N ASP A 308 18.27 -7.03 -30.28
CA ASP A 308 17.87 -6.59 -31.63
C ASP A 308 17.69 -5.06 -31.77
N GLN A 309 18.01 -4.27 -30.74
CA GLN A 309 17.75 -2.82 -30.73
C GLN A 309 19.00 -1.98 -31.06
N SER A 310 18.94 -1.19 -32.13
CA SER A 310 19.96 -0.19 -32.44
C SER A 310 19.72 1.08 -31.62
N LEU A 311 20.46 1.22 -30.52
CA LEU A 311 20.36 2.39 -29.63
C LEU A 311 21.20 3.55 -30.16
N ASN A 312 20.63 4.76 -30.09
CA ASN A 312 21.40 5.98 -30.32
C ASN A 312 22.31 6.29 -29.09
N GLU A 313 23.29 7.17 -29.27
CA GLU A 313 24.25 7.49 -28.20
C GLU A 313 23.61 8.11 -26.96
N ALA A 314 22.52 8.87 -27.12
CA ALA A 314 21.79 9.45 -26.00
C ALA A 314 21.05 8.38 -25.17
N GLN A 315 20.44 7.40 -25.82
CA GLN A 315 19.77 6.27 -25.20
C GLN A 315 20.75 5.38 -24.45
N LYS A 316 21.91 5.07 -25.05
CA LYS A 316 22.98 4.31 -24.38
C LYS A 316 23.43 5.01 -23.11
N LYS A 317 23.76 6.31 -23.20
CA LYS A 317 24.16 7.12 -22.05
C LYS A 317 23.07 7.16 -20.97
N GLY A 318 21.80 7.33 -21.36
CA GLY A 318 20.66 7.31 -20.45
C GLY A 318 20.53 5.98 -19.70
N LEU A 319 20.61 4.85 -20.41
CA LEU A 319 20.55 3.51 -19.81
C LEU A 319 21.73 3.24 -18.88
N THR A 320 22.94 3.72 -19.20
CA THR A 320 24.09 3.63 -18.30
C THR A 320 23.84 4.38 -16.99
N VAL A 321 23.30 5.61 -17.06
CA VAL A 321 22.95 6.39 -15.86
C VAL A 321 21.85 5.69 -15.05
N LEU A 322 20.83 5.12 -15.70
CA LEU A 322 19.79 4.37 -15.01
C LEU A 322 20.37 3.12 -14.31
N ALA A 323 21.27 2.38 -14.95
CA ALA A 323 21.93 1.22 -14.36
C ALA A 323 22.72 1.60 -13.10
N GLU A 324 23.50 2.68 -13.15
CA GLU A 324 24.26 3.19 -12.00
C GLU A 324 23.33 3.58 -10.83
N ARG A 325 22.22 4.28 -11.13
CA ARG A 325 21.26 4.72 -10.11
C ARG A 325 20.56 3.57 -9.42
N VAL A 326 20.08 2.59 -10.20
CA VAL A 326 19.39 1.42 -9.67
C VAL A 326 20.35 0.57 -8.85
N GLN A 327 21.59 0.40 -9.31
CA GLN A 327 22.59 -0.36 -8.57
C GLN A 327 22.95 0.33 -7.24
N LYS A 328 23.08 1.67 -7.23
CA LYS A 328 23.36 2.46 -6.00
C LYS A 328 22.26 2.27 -4.94
N LEU A 329 21.01 2.16 -5.35
CA LEU A 329 19.85 2.03 -4.46
C LEU A 329 19.39 0.59 -4.22
N GLU A 330 20.09 -0.40 -4.80
CA GLU A 330 19.69 -1.82 -4.80
C GLU A 330 18.25 -2.03 -5.32
N GLY A 331 17.91 -1.33 -6.40
CA GLY A 331 16.56 -1.22 -6.95
C GLY A 331 16.13 0.24 -7.08
N THR A 332 14.83 0.49 -7.01
CA THR A 332 14.27 1.86 -7.05
C THR A 332 13.50 2.22 -5.78
N GLY A 333 13.29 1.27 -4.87
CA GLY A 333 12.58 1.45 -3.60
C GLY A 333 11.05 1.41 -3.69
N LEU A 334 10.45 1.67 -4.86
CA LEU A 334 8.99 1.81 -4.99
C LEU A 334 8.24 0.49 -4.68
N ILE A 335 8.61 -0.59 -5.38
CA ILE A 335 7.97 -1.90 -5.18
C ILE A 335 8.32 -2.48 -3.80
N LYS A 336 9.54 -2.23 -3.30
CA LYS A 336 9.96 -2.64 -1.96
C LYS A 336 9.10 -1.98 -0.87
N LEU A 337 8.84 -0.69 -1.00
CA LEU A 337 7.97 0.04 -0.07
C LEU A 337 6.54 -0.49 -0.13
N LEU A 338 5.99 -0.68 -1.35
CA LEU A 338 4.63 -1.21 -1.49
C LEU A 338 4.49 -2.64 -0.97
N ASP A 339 5.48 -3.50 -1.18
CA ASP A 339 5.53 -4.86 -0.59
C ASP A 339 5.48 -4.80 0.94
N HIS A 340 6.35 -3.99 1.53
CA HIS A 340 6.42 -3.83 2.99
C HIS A 340 5.10 -3.31 3.56
N VAL A 341 4.54 -2.25 2.98
CA VAL A 341 3.24 -1.70 3.42
C VAL A 341 2.13 -2.73 3.26
N LEU A 342 2.11 -3.45 2.13
CA LEU A 342 1.05 -4.41 1.82
C LEU A 342 1.09 -5.61 2.75
N PHE A 343 2.23 -6.24 2.91
CA PHE A 343 2.33 -7.56 3.54
C PHE A 343 2.78 -7.50 5.00
N ASP A 344 3.69 -6.60 5.38
CA ASP A 344 4.15 -6.51 6.78
C ASP A 344 3.21 -5.64 7.61
N GLU A 345 2.88 -4.45 7.11
CA GLU A 345 2.21 -3.42 7.91
C GLU A 345 0.69 -3.56 7.89
N LEU A 346 0.12 -3.86 6.72
CA LEU A 346 -1.30 -4.16 6.58
C LEU A 346 -1.63 -5.65 6.81
N ASP A 347 -0.61 -6.47 7.09
CA ASP A 347 -0.70 -7.90 7.42
C ASP A 347 -1.63 -8.67 6.47
N ARG A 348 -1.24 -8.67 5.19
CA ARG A 348 -2.02 -9.25 4.10
C ARG A 348 -1.43 -10.58 3.65
N ILE A 349 -2.32 -11.43 3.14
CA ILE A 349 -1.98 -12.71 2.53
C ILE A 349 -2.68 -12.84 1.18
N VAL A 350 -2.19 -13.74 0.33
CA VAL A 350 -2.76 -14.05 -0.99
C VAL A 350 -3.44 -15.42 -0.95
N VAL A 351 -4.74 -15.45 -1.25
CA VAL A 351 -5.53 -16.69 -1.33
C VAL A 351 -6.09 -16.91 -2.73
N TYR A 352 -6.21 -18.17 -3.14
CA TYR A 352 -6.58 -18.57 -4.49
C TYR A 352 -7.90 -19.36 -4.47
N PRO A 353 -9.06 -18.72 -4.64
CA PRO A 353 -10.32 -19.44 -4.74
C PRO A 353 -10.40 -20.19 -6.08
N VAL A 354 -10.92 -21.43 -6.04
CA VAL A 354 -11.11 -22.28 -7.23
C VAL A 354 -12.45 -23.01 -7.17
N GLN A 355 -12.94 -23.46 -8.32
CA GLN A 355 -14.14 -24.28 -8.42
C GLN A 355 -13.81 -25.78 -8.40
N ASP A 356 -12.68 -26.18 -8.98
CA ASP A 356 -12.18 -27.57 -8.99
C ASP A 356 -10.91 -27.72 -8.14
N GLU A 357 -10.92 -28.58 -7.13
CA GLU A 357 -9.78 -28.80 -6.23
C GLU A 357 -8.65 -29.68 -6.82
N ASN A 358 -8.89 -30.37 -7.93
CA ASN A 358 -7.94 -31.28 -8.57
C ASN A 358 -7.19 -30.60 -9.73
N GLN A 359 -7.86 -29.73 -10.48
CA GLN A 359 -7.25 -28.96 -11.57
C GLN A 359 -6.97 -27.51 -11.17
N TRP A 360 -7.51 -27.07 -10.03
CA TRP A 360 -7.43 -25.69 -9.54
C TRP A 360 -7.95 -24.68 -10.58
N THR A 361 -9.08 -25.02 -11.20
CA THR A 361 -9.72 -24.21 -12.25
C THR A 361 -10.99 -23.54 -11.76
N ASP A 362 -11.40 -22.47 -12.46
CA ASP A 362 -12.77 -21.96 -12.43
C ASP A 362 -13.71 -22.79 -13.32
N GLY A 363 -14.96 -22.33 -13.47
CA GLY A 363 -16.00 -22.95 -14.29
C GLY A 363 -15.72 -22.93 -15.78
N ASP A 364 -14.84 -22.03 -16.24
CA ASP A 364 -14.42 -21.91 -17.64
C ASP A 364 -13.15 -22.74 -17.93
N GLY A 365 -12.57 -23.38 -16.91
CA GLY A 365 -11.36 -24.19 -17.03
C GLY A 365 -10.06 -23.39 -16.91
N ASN A 366 -10.11 -22.12 -16.52
CA ASN A 366 -8.92 -21.30 -16.30
C ASN A 366 -8.23 -21.71 -14.99
N VAL A 367 -6.94 -22.00 -15.03
CA VAL A 367 -6.16 -22.42 -13.85
C VAL A 367 -5.83 -21.21 -12.97
N LEU A 368 -6.21 -21.25 -11.69
CA LEU A 368 -5.94 -20.20 -10.68
C LEU A 368 -6.17 -18.77 -11.22
N PRO A 369 -7.39 -18.47 -11.68
CA PRO A 369 -7.66 -17.20 -12.35
C PRO A 369 -7.58 -16.03 -11.38
N ASP A 370 -8.08 -16.22 -10.16
CA ASP A 370 -8.13 -15.19 -9.14
C ASP A 370 -7.03 -15.40 -8.08
N ALA A 371 -6.48 -14.29 -7.58
CA ALA A 371 -5.53 -14.24 -6.48
C ALA A 371 -5.91 -13.04 -5.60
N PHE A 372 -6.55 -13.31 -4.47
CA PHE A 372 -7.12 -12.28 -3.62
C PHE A 372 -6.15 -11.89 -2.51
N VAL A 373 -5.84 -10.59 -2.45
CA VAL A 373 -5.13 -10.00 -1.31
C VAL A 373 -6.14 -9.72 -0.21
N VAL A 374 -5.99 -10.40 0.92
CA VAL A 374 -6.94 -10.40 2.04
C VAL A 374 -6.21 -10.18 3.37
N GLN A 375 -6.94 -9.83 4.44
CA GLN A 375 -6.35 -9.75 5.78
C GLN A 375 -5.88 -11.15 6.21
N SER A 376 -4.72 -11.20 6.86
CA SER A 376 -4.30 -12.39 7.61
C SER A 376 -5.36 -12.79 8.65
N GLY A 377 -5.51 -14.09 8.90
CA GLY A 377 -6.57 -14.62 9.77
C GLY A 377 -7.98 -14.58 9.16
N ILE A 378 -8.14 -14.30 7.87
CA ILE A 378 -9.45 -14.39 7.21
C ILE A 378 -9.98 -15.82 7.23
N HIS A 379 -11.28 -15.95 7.48
CA HIS A 379 -11.96 -17.25 7.49
C HIS A 379 -12.43 -17.68 6.10
N ALA A 380 -12.50 -18.99 5.85
CA ALA A 380 -12.94 -19.56 4.58
C ALA A 380 -14.31 -19.00 4.09
N LYS A 381 -15.27 -18.80 5.00
CA LYS A 381 -16.58 -18.21 4.64
C LYS A 381 -16.47 -16.75 4.19
N GLN A 382 -15.56 -15.98 4.77
CA GLN A 382 -15.34 -14.57 4.39
C GLN A 382 -14.72 -14.47 3.00
N VAL A 383 -13.84 -15.41 2.62
CA VAL A 383 -13.34 -15.51 1.25
C VAL A 383 -14.46 -15.85 0.27
N ALA A 384 -15.43 -16.68 0.65
CA ALA A 384 -16.59 -16.93 -0.20
C ALA A 384 -17.36 -15.65 -0.53
N TYR A 385 -17.58 -14.76 0.43
CA TYR A 385 -18.18 -13.43 0.19
C TYR A 385 -17.32 -12.54 -0.72
N LYS A 386 -15.99 -12.68 -0.71
CA LYS A 386 -15.09 -11.97 -1.64
C LYS A 386 -15.24 -12.45 -3.08
N VAL A 387 -15.58 -13.73 -3.27
CA VAL A 387 -15.89 -14.28 -4.60
C VAL A 387 -17.27 -13.82 -5.05
N HIS A 388 -18.30 -14.07 -4.24
CA HIS A 388 -19.68 -13.65 -4.52
C HIS A 388 -20.55 -13.74 -3.25
N SER A 389 -21.55 -12.86 -3.10
CA SER A 389 -22.48 -12.88 -1.96
C SER A 389 -23.17 -14.23 -1.78
N ASP A 390 -23.70 -14.80 -2.87
CA ASP A 390 -24.43 -16.06 -2.85
C ASP A 390 -23.59 -17.25 -2.37
N LEU A 391 -22.28 -17.25 -2.66
CA LEU A 391 -21.36 -18.28 -2.17
C LEU A 391 -21.13 -18.16 -0.66
N GLY A 392 -21.09 -16.93 -0.14
CA GLY A 392 -20.98 -16.66 1.28
C GLY A 392 -22.24 -17.01 2.06
N ASP A 393 -23.41 -16.60 1.55
CA ASP A 393 -24.72 -16.90 2.15
C ASP A 393 -25.03 -18.40 2.10
N GLY A 394 -24.69 -19.04 0.99
CA GLY A 394 -24.89 -20.46 0.74
C GLY A 394 -23.79 -21.38 1.26
N PHE A 395 -22.76 -20.87 1.96
CA PHE A 395 -21.57 -21.64 2.31
C PHE A 395 -21.90 -22.92 3.10
N ILE A 396 -21.46 -24.08 2.59
CA ILE A 396 -21.60 -25.39 3.23
C ILE A 396 -20.26 -25.81 3.85
N LYS A 397 -19.20 -25.82 3.06
CA LYS A 397 -17.84 -26.23 3.46
C LYS A 397 -16.82 -25.71 2.46
N GLY A 398 -15.56 -25.66 2.88
CA GLY A 398 -14.42 -25.49 1.99
C GLY A 398 -13.64 -26.80 1.80
N VAL A 399 -12.82 -26.87 0.77
CA VAL A 399 -11.78 -27.89 0.62
C VAL A 399 -10.48 -27.18 0.28
N ASP A 400 -9.43 -27.44 1.06
CA ASP A 400 -8.08 -27.00 0.75
C ASP A 400 -7.57 -27.79 -0.47
N GLY A 401 -7.29 -27.09 -1.57
CA GLY A 401 -6.85 -27.69 -2.84
C GLY A 401 -5.45 -28.31 -2.77
N ARG A 402 -4.62 -27.92 -1.81
CA ARG A 402 -3.26 -28.45 -1.58
C ARG A 402 -3.30 -29.72 -0.74
N THR A 403 -3.98 -29.68 0.41
CA THR A 403 -4.02 -30.82 1.34
C THR A 403 -5.20 -31.77 1.11
N ARG A 404 -6.20 -31.37 0.32
CA ARG A 404 -7.48 -32.05 0.09
C ARG A 404 -8.31 -32.25 1.36
N ARG A 405 -8.02 -31.49 2.42
CA ARG A 405 -8.78 -31.55 3.68
C ARG A 405 -10.03 -30.69 3.56
N VAL A 406 -11.13 -31.19 4.13
CA VAL A 406 -12.35 -30.40 4.29
C VAL A 406 -12.13 -29.39 5.40
N VAL A 407 -12.48 -28.14 5.13
CA VAL A 407 -12.36 -27.02 6.07
C VAL A 407 -13.73 -26.43 6.41
N GLY A 408 -13.90 -26.02 7.66
CA GLY A 408 -15.12 -25.38 8.15
C GLY A 408 -15.21 -23.89 7.80
N ALA A 409 -16.32 -23.26 8.17
CA ALA A 409 -16.54 -21.83 7.91
C ALA A 409 -15.52 -20.92 8.61
N GLU A 410 -15.15 -21.26 9.84
CA GLU A 410 -14.20 -20.51 10.71
C GLU A 410 -12.75 -21.00 10.57
N HIS A 411 -12.43 -21.75 9.50
CA HIS A 411 -11.04 -22.12 9.25
C HIS A 411 -10.29 -20.89 8.74
N GLU A 412 -9.27 -20.47 9.48
CA GLU A 412 -8.32 -19.43 9.09
C GLU A 412 -7.44 -19.93 7.94
N LEU A 413 -7.30 -19.10 6.91
CA LEU A 413 -6.46 -19.39 5.74
C LEU A 413 -5.06 -18.82 5.92
N SER A 414 -4.10 -19.49 5.28
CA SER A 414 -2.69 -19.10 5.21
C SER A 414 -2.33 -18.52 3.83
N ASP A 415 -1.20 -17.84 3.74
CA ASP A 415 -0.70 -17.31 2.47
C ASP A 415 -0.40 -18.45 1.47
N GLY A 416 -0.82 -18.25 0.22
CA GLY A 416 -0.68 -19.27 -0.82
C GLY A 416 -1.72 -20.40 -0.78
N ASP A 417 -2.74 -20.30 0.08
CA ASP A 417 -3.79 -21.31 0.15
C ASP A 417 -4.68 -21.33 -1.11
N VAL A 418 -5.01 -22.53 -1.55
CA VAL A 418 -5.96 -22.76 -2.64
C VAL A 418 -7.26 -23.26 -2.03
N LEU A 419 -8.35 -22.52 -2.16
CA LEU A 419 -9.62 -22.84 -1.50
C LEU A 419 -10.70 -23.16 -2.53
N ARG A 420 -11.24 -24.37 -2.48
CA ARG A 420 -12.52 -24.67 -3.13
C ARG A 420 -13.68 -24.37 -2.20
N ILE A 421 -14.68 -23.64 -2.69
CA ILE A 421 -15.89 -23.31 -1.95
C ILE A 421 -17.04 -24.20 -2.42
N HIS A 422 -17.75 -24.83 -1.48
CA HIS A 422 -19.03 -25.49 -1.74
C HIS A 422 -20.16 -24.65 -1.16
N SER A 423 -21.08 -24.21 -2.00
CA SER A 423 -22.31 -23.54 -1.62
C SER A 423 -23.55 -24.38 -1.96
N LYS A 424 -24.69 -24.02 -1.37
CA LYS A 424 -26.01 -24.61 -1.63
C LYS A 424 -26.51 -24.43 -3.05
#